data_AF-A0A316SCA5-F1
#
_entry.id   AF-A0A316SCA5-F1
#
_cell.length_a   1.000
_cell.length_b   1.000
_cell.length_c   1.000
_cell.angle_alpha   90.00
_cell.angle_beta   90.00
_cell.angle_gamma   90.00
#
_symmetry.space_group_name_H-M   'P 1'
#
loop_
_entity.id
_entity.type
_entity.pdbx_description
1 polymer ?
#
loop_
_entity_poly.entity_id
_entity_poly.type
_entity_poly.pdbx_seq_one_letter_code
_entity_poly.pdbx_strand_id
1 'polypeptide(L)' 'MNLSWQAEVFAMMKDNNISRSDLAEAAGVTPEYVSMVLNKRRNPAGAENTFRAAIQKLLTEKE' A
#
# COMPACT_ATOMS: atom_id res chain seq x y z
N MET A 1 8.13 7.91 -18.01
CA MET A 1 8.78 7.13 -16.93
C MET A 1 7.81 6.02 -16.52
N ASN A 2 8.20 4.75 -16.59
CA ASN A 2 7.40 3.65 -16.03
C ASN A 2 7.53 3.71 -14.49
N LEU A 3 6.57 4.36 -13.83
CA LEU A 3 6.49 4.34 -12.37
C LEU A 3 6.09 2.93 -11.94
N SER A 4 6.80 2.40 -10.96
CA SER A 4 6.45 1.14 -10.32
C SER A 4 5.12 1.32 -9.58
N TRP A 5 4.23 0.33 -9.58
CA TRP A 5 2.98 0.40 -8.79
C TRP A 5 3.24 0.69 -7.30
N GLN A 6 4.39 0.27 -6.76
CA GLN A 6 4.81 0.60 -5.39
C GLN A 6 5.00 2.11 -5.18
N ALA A 7 5.50 2.82 -6.20
CA ALA A 7 5.66 4.27 -6.15
C ALA A 7 4.29 4.97 -6.23
N GLU A 8 3.36 4.45 -7.02
CA GLU A 8 1.98 4.94 -7.06
C GLU A 8 1.27 4.75 -5.71
N VAL A 9 1.38 3.56 -5.11
CA VAL A 9 0.89 3.28 -3.76
C VAL A 9 1.48 4.25 -2.74
N PHE A 10 2.80 4.47 -2.79
CA PHE A 10 3.46 5.41 -1.89
C PHE A 10 2.98 6.86 -2.07
N ALA A 11 2.74 7.28 -3.32
CA ALA A 11 2.17 8.59 -3.62
C ALA A 11 0.75 8.73 -3.08
N MET A 12 -0.13 7.74 -3.31
CA MET A 12 -1.49 7.73 -2.78
C MET A 12 -1.50 7.78 -1.25
N MET A 13 -0.62 7.02 -0.60
CA MET A 13 -0.48 7.04 0.85
C MET A 13 -0.10 8.43 1.37
N LYS A 14 0.87 9.08 0.70
CA LYS A 14 1.34 10.42 1.08
C LYS A 14 0.24 11.47 0.89
N ASP A 15 -0.47 11.43 -0.23
CA ASP A 15 -1.55 12.35 -0.56
C ASP A 15 -2.70 12.28 0.45
N ASN A 16 -3.03 11.07 0.91
CA ASN A 16 -4.15 10.81 1.81
C ASN A 16 -3.76 10.68 3.29
N ASN A 17 -2.50 11.00 3.63
CA ASN A 17 -1.96 10.88 4.99
C ASN A 17 -2.21 9.47 5.60
N ILE A 18 -2.03 8.44 4.79
CA ILE A 18 -2.14 7.03 5.19
C ILE A 18 -0.77 6.55 5.65
N SER A 19 -0.68 6.04 6.88
CA SER A 19 0.57 5.48 7.38
C SER A 19 0.76 4.03 6.90
N ARG A 20 1.99 3.52 7.02
CA ARG A 20 2.28 2.10 6.73
C ARG A 20 1.52 1.16 7.66
N SER A 21 1.19 1.62 8.87
CA SER A 21 0.40 0.86 9.84
C SER A 21 -1.06 0.75 9.40
N ASP A 22 -1.67 1.85 8.95
CA ASP A 22 -3.05 1.85 8.42
C ASP A 22 -3.16 0.93 7.21
N LEU A 23 -2.19 1.02 6.29
CA LEU A 23 -2.16 0.15 5.12
C LEU A 23 -1.99 -1.32 5.50
N ALA A 24 -1.15 -1.61 6.50
CA ALA A 24 -0.92 -2.96 6.99
C ALA A 24 -2.20 -3.55 7.62
N GLU A 25 -2.90 -2.75 8.43
CA GLU A 25 -4.17 -3.14 9.05
C GLU A 25 -5.25 -3.40 7.99
N ALA A 26 -5.42 -2.48 7.04
CA ALA A 26 -6.40 -2.63 5.95
C ALA A 26 -6.08 -3.81 5.02
N ALA A 27 -4.80 -4.11 4.80
CA ALA A 27 -4.36 -5.25 3.98
C ALA A 27 -4.28 -6.57 4.76
N GLY A 28 -4.45 -6.57 6.08
CA GLY A 28 -4.33 -7.76 6.93
C GLY A 28 -2.90 -8.33 6.99
N VAL A 29 -1.88 -7.48 6.87
CA VAL A 29 -0.46 -7.85 6.88
C VAL A 29 0.31 -7.07 7.95
N THR A 30 1.61 -7.32 8.10
CA THR A 30 2.44 -6.55 9.03
C THR A 30 3.01 -5.27 8.39
N PRO A 31 3.28 -4.21 9.16
CA PRO A 31 3.94 -3.00 8.66
C PRO A 31 5.34 -3.27 8.06
N GLU A 32 6.05 -4.26 8.60
CA GLU A 32 7.31 -4.76 8.02
C GLU A 32 7.10 -5.38 6.65
N TYR A 33 6.02 -6.15 6.46
CA TYR A 33 5.68 -6.70 5.16
C TYR A 33 5.36 -5.61 4.14
N VAL A 34 4.58 -4.60 4.52
CA VAL A 34 4.35 -3.40 3.70
C VAL A 34 5.67 -2.76 3.29
N SER A 35 6.59 -2.59 4.24
CA SER A 35 7.91 -2.02 3.95
C SER A 35 8.74 -2.91 3.02
N MET A 36 8.73 -4.23 3.19
CA MET A 36 9.43 -5.15 2.29
C MET A 36 8.90 -5.09 0.86
N VAL A 37 7.58 -5.00 0.69
CA VAL A 37 6.94 -4.94 -0.62
C VAL A 37 7.19 -3.59 -1.31
N LEU A 38 7.02 -2.48 -0.59
CA LEU A 38 7.26 -1.13 -1.14
C LEU A 38 8.74 -0.90 -1.48
N ASN A 39 9.67 -1.45 -0.69
CA ASN A 39 11.11 -1.41 -0.99
C ASN A 39 11.54 -2.42 -2.05
N LYS A 40 10.60 -3.14 -2.70
CA LYS A 40 10.88 -4.18 -3.71
C LYS A 40 11.78 -5.31 -3.20
N ARG A 41 11.90 -5.49 -1.87
CA ARG A 41 12.61 -6.63 -1.26
C ARG A 41 11.80 -7.91 -1.40
N ARG A 42 10.48 -7.80 -1.51
CA ARG A 42 9.54 -8.91 -1.73
C ARG A 42 8.52 -8.50 -2.79
N ASN A 43 8.28 -9.33 -3.78
CA ASN A 43 7.24 -9.07 -4.80
C ASN A 43 6.34 -10.31 -4.97
N PRO A 44 5.45 -10.55 -3.99
CA PRO A 44 4.48 -11.64 -4.08
C PRO A 44 3.49 -11.37 -5.22
N ALA A 45 3.07 -12.44 -5.90
CA ALA A 45 1.99 -12.35 -6.88
C ALA A 45 0.72 -11.82 -6.20
N GLY A 46 0.11 -10.78 -6.78
CA GLY A 46 -1.13 -10.17 -6.27
C GLY A 46 -0.96 -9.07 -5.22
N ALA A 47 0.26 -8.78 -4.77
CA ALA A 47 0.50 -7.73 -3.76
C ALA A 47 0.01 -6.34 -4.21
N GLU A 48 0.15 -6.02 -5.50
CA GLU A 48 -0.39 -4.79 -6.08
C GLU A 48 -1.89 -4.64 -5.84
N ASN A 49 -2.64 -5.70 -6.11
CA ASN A 49 -4.09 -5.68 -5.98
C ASN A 49 -4.51 -5.58 -4.51
N THR A 50 -3.85 -6.31 -3.61
CA THR A 50 -4.10 -6.23 -2.17
C THR A 50 -3.83 -4.81 -1.64
N PHE A 51 -2.71 -4.19 -2.02
CA PHE A 51 -2.34 -2.86 -1.51
C PHE A 51 -3.25 -1.77 -2.08
N ARG A 52 -3.60 -1.85 -3.37
CA ARG A 52 -4.56 -0.91 -3.99
C ARG A 52 -5.95 -1.05 -3.38
N ALA A 53 -6.44 -2.27 -3.15
CA ALA A 53 -7.71 -2.50 -2.49
C ALA A 53 -7.73 -1.99 -1.05
N ALA A 54 -6.64 -2.19 -0.31
CA ALA A 54 -6.49 -1.69 1.05
C ALA A 54 -6.47 -0.16 1.10
N ILE A 55 -5.78 0.51 0.17
CA ILE A 55 -5.85 1.98 0.05
C ILE A 55 -7.27 2.42 -0.26
N GLN A 56 -7.92 1.83 -1.27
CA GLN A 56 -9.29 2.21 -1.62
C GLN A 56 -10.24 2.08 -0.43
N LYS A 57 -10.11 1.01 0.36
CA LYS A 57 -10.89 0.84 1.58
C LYS A 57 -10.67 1.98 2.58
N LEU A 58 -9.41 2.35 2.82
CA LEU A 58 -9.05 3.47 3.70
C LEU A 58 -9.53 4.84 3.17
N LEU A 59 -9.61 5.01 1.85
CA LEU A 59 -10.17 6.21 1.23
C LEU A 59 -11.69 6.27 1.44
N THR A 60 -12.39 5.16 1.22
CA THR A 60 -13.84 5.07 1.44
C THR A 60 -14.22 5.25 2.91
N GLU A 61 -13.41 4.80 3.86
CA GLU A 61 -13.65 5.02 5.30
C GLU A 61 -13.43 6.47 5.76
N LYS A 62 -12.77 7.31 4.93
CA LYS A 62 -12.54 8.73 5.23
C LYS A 62 -13.60 9.68 4.64
N GLU A 63 -14.46 9.22 3.74
CA GLU A 63 -15.56 9.99 3.14
C GLU A 63 -16.82 10.06 4.02
#